data_AF-A0A838CQQ8-F1
#
_entry.id   AF-A0A838CQQ8-F1
#
_cell.length_a   1.000
_cell.length_b   1.000
_cell.length_c   1.000
_cell.angle_alpha   90.00
_cell.angle_beta   90.00
_cell.angle_gamma   90.00
#
_symmetry.space_group_name_H-M   'P 1'
#
loop_
_entity.id
_entity.type
_entity.pdbx_description
1 polymer ?
#
loop_
_entity_poly.entity_id
_entity_poly.type
_entity_poly.pdbx_seq_one_letter_code
_entity_poly.pdbx_strand_id
1 'polypeptide(L)'
;MRTDHEQAFHTFEQELNSSTLMKEIELKKIAGLPFAYLWPEAEVDKRMIEDALKFCAAKAMRGKRLTLEMSFVRKSQAFYVYRVRFLVPQRKMFCCGNLCDDCIRFTS
;
A
#
# COMPACT_ATOMS: atom_id res chain seq x y z
N MET A 1 -12.44 5.93 14.22
CA MET A 1 -12.42 6.43 12.83
C MET A 1 -11.16 5.90 12.19
N ARG A 2 -11.19 5.29 10.98
CA ARG A 2 -9.96 4.84 10.30
C ARG A 2 -9.39 6.02 9.52
N THR A 3 -8.07 6.21 9.56
CA THR A 3 -7.40 7.24 8.75
C THR A 3 -7.47 6.88 7.25
N ASP A 4 -7.30 7.86 6.37
CA ASP A 4 -7.21 7.61 4.92
C ASP A 4 -6.14 6.58 4.56
N HIS A 5 -5.05 6.57 5.33
CA HIS A 5 -3.94 5.63 5.19
C HIS A 5 -4.35 4.19 5.54
N GLU A 6 -5.01 4.00 6.69
CA GLU A 6 -5.52 2.70 7.11
C GLU A 6 -6.59 2.17 6.15
N GLN A 7 -7.48 3.06 5.68
CA GLN A 7 -8.51 2.68 4.72
C GLN A 7 -7.91 2.29 3.37
N ALA A 8 -6.85 2.97 2.91
CA ALA A 8 -6.14 2.60 1.70
C ALA A 8 -5.47 1.22 1.84
N PHE A 9 -4.79 0.94 2.95
CA PHE A 9 -4.20 -0.38 3.18
C PHE A 9 -5.24 -1.50 3.21
N HIS A 10 -6.37 -1.26 3.89
CA HIS A 10 -7.47 -2.23 3.93
C HIS A 10 -8.03 -2.53 2.54
N THR A 11 -8.33 -1.50 1.74
CA THR A 11 -8.81 -1.70 0.36
C THR A 11 -7.74 -2.36 -0.51
N PHE A 12 -6.48 -1.98 -0.36
CA PHE A 12 -5.37 -2.59 -1.10
C PHE A 12 -5.26 -4.09 -0.82
N GLU A 13 -5.34 -4.48 0.45
CA GLU A 13 -5.31 -5.88 0.87
C GLU A 13 -6.50 -6.67 0.31
N GLN A 14 -7.71 -6.12 0.36
CA GLN A 14 -8.90 -6.78 -0.19
C GLN A 14 -8.79 -6.98 -1.71
N GLU A 15 -8.37 -5.96 -2.45
CA GLU A 15 -8.18 -6.04 -3.90
C GLU A 15 -7.09 -7.05 -4.26
N LEU A 16 -6.00 -7.07 -3.51
CA LEU A 16 -4.93 -8.06 -3.70
C LEU A 16 -5.41 -9.48 -3.44
N ASN A 17 -6.14 -9.73 -2.35
CA ASN A 17 -6.67 -11.05 -2.03
C ASN A 17 -7.73 -11.54 -3.04
N SER A 18 -8.36 -10.62 -3.79
CA SER A 18 -9.28 -10.98 -4.87
C SER A 18 -8.57 -11.34 -6.20
N SER A 19 -7.25 -11.15 -6.27
CA SER A 19 -6.47 -11.43 -7.48
C SER A 19 -6.26 -12.92 -7.66
N THR A 20 -6.58 -13.44 -8.85
CA THR A 20 -6.29 -14.83 -9.25
C THR A 20 -4.82 -15.08 -9.60
N LEU A 21 -3.97 -14.04 -9.54
CA LEU A 21 -2.55 -14.14 -9.86
C LEU A 21 -1.70 -14.64 -8.67
N MET A 22 -2.27 -14.60 -7.47
CA MET A 22 -1.57 -14.94 -6.23
C MET A 22 -2.27 -16.13 -5.58
N LYS A 23 -1.47 -17.14 -5.23
CA LYS A 23 -1.92 -18.26 -4.41
C LYS A 23 -2.12 -17.83 -2.96
N GLU A 24 -1.21 -17.01 -2.47
CA GLU A 24 -1.20 -16.54 -1.08
C GLU A 24 -0.59 -15.14 -1.00
N ILE A 25 -1.12 -14.33 -0.09
CA ILE A 25 -0.68 -12.97 0.18
C ILE A 25 -0.59 -12.77 1.68
N GLU A 26 0.52 -12.18 2.13
CA GLU A 26 0.69 -11.81 3.52
C GLU A 26 1.23 -10.39 3.63
N LEU A 27 0.52 -9.52 4.35
CA LEU A 27 0.96 -8.17 4.66
C LEU A 27 1.53 -8.11 6.08
N LYS A 28 2.80 -7.76 6.20
CA LYS A 28 3.52 -7.64 7.48
C LYS A 28 3.99 -6.22 7.72
N LYS A 29 3.89 -5.77 8.97
CA LYS A 29 4.51 -4.52 9.42
C LYS A 29 5.76 -4.84 10.22
N ILE A 30 6.93 -4.46 9.70
CA ILE A 30 8.23 -4.71 10.34
C ILE A 30 8.91 -3.37 10.57
N ALA A 31 9.27 -3.07 11.82
CA ALA A 31 9.85 -1.77 12.22
C ALA A 31 9.01 -0.56 11.75
N GLY A 32 7.68 -0.68 11.81
CA GLY A 32 6.77 0.37 11.36
C GLY A 32 6.56 0.44 9.84
N LEU A 33 7.29 -0.35 9.05
CA LEU A 33 7.22 -0.35 7.59
C LEU A 33 6.35 -1.52 7.07
N PRO A 34 5.45 -1.26 6.12
CA PRO A 34 4.60 -2.28 5.47
C PRO A 34 5.34 -3.06 4.37
N PHE A 35 5.26 -4.38 4.44
CA PHE A 35 5.81 -5.34 3.49
C PHE A 35 4.72 -6.29 2.99
N ALA A 36 4.65 -6.49 1.67
CA ALA A 36 3.82 -7.47 1.01
C ALA A 36 4.66 -8.67 0.60
N TYR A 37 4.29 -9.84 1.12
CA TYR A 37 4.80 -11.14 0.73
C TYR A 37 3.78 -11.77 -0.22
N LEU A 38 4.24 -12.16 -1.40
CA LEU A 38 3.38 -12.56 -2.51
C LEU A 38 3.86 -13.91 -3.04
N TRP A 39 3.00 -14.93 -2.97
CA TRP A 39 3.23 -16.24 -3.56
C TRP A 39 2.45 -16.31 -4.88
N PRO A 40 3.10 -16.03 -6.02
CA PRO A 40 2.43 -16.03 -7.31
C PRO A 40 2.08 -17.44 -7.77
N GLU A 41 1.11 -17.54 -8.68
CA GLU A 41 0.87 -18.76 -9.46
C GLU A 41 2.05 -19.08 -10.39
N ALA A 42 2.15 -20.33 -10.86
CA ALA A 42 3.34 -20.84 -11.57
C ALA A 42 3.74 -20.05 -12.83
N GLU A 43 2.77 -19.46 -13.53
CA GLU A 43 2.98 -18.71 -14.78
C GLU A 43 3.05 -17.18 -14.57
N VAL A 44 3.07 -16.72 -13.32
CA VAL A 44 3.05 -15.29 -13.00
C VAL A 44 4.47 -14.76 -12.83
N ASP A 45 4.87 -13.86 -13.74
CA ASP A 45 6.17 -13.22 -13.71
C ASP A 45 6.21 -11.98 -12.81
N LYS A 46 7.42 -11.41 -12.63
CA LYS A 46 7.62 -10.23 -11.79
C LYS A 46 6.83 -9.01 -12.28
N ARG A 47 6.69 -8.82 -13.60
CA ARG A 47 6.01 -7.66 -14.18
C ARG A 47 4.51 -7.75 -13.90
N MET A 48 3.92 -8.93 -14.06
CA MET A 48 2.52 -9.19 -13.72
C MET A 48 2.23 -8.89 -12.25
N ILE A 49 3.14 -9.29 -11.34
CA ILE A 49 3.05 -8.96 -9.91
C ILE A 49 3.08 -7.43 -9.70
N GLU A 50 4.04 -6.73 -10.31
CA GLU A 50 4.17 -5.28 -10.17
C GLU A 50 2.95 -4.54 -10.70
N ASP A 51 2.38 -4.99 -11.82
CA ASP A 51 1.21 -4.37 -12.42
C ASP A 51 -0.06 -4.65 -11.60
N ALA A 52 -0.18 -5.86 -11.02
CA ALA A 52 -1.23 -6.16 -10.06
C ALA A 52 -1.14 -5.27 -8.81
N LEU A 53 0.06 -5.10 -8.25
CA LEU A 53 0.30 -4.22 -7.10
C LEU A 53 -0.08 -2.77 -7.41
N LYS A 54 0.37 -2.23 -8.56
CA LYS A 54 0.03 -0.87 -8.99
C LYS A 54 -1.47 -0.70 -9.20
N PHE A 55 -2.13 -1.68 -9.81
CA PHE A 55 -3.56 -1.66 -10.06
C PHE A 55 -4.37 -1.66 -8.75
N CYS A 56 -4.04 -2.56 -7.82
CA CYS A 56 -4.68 -2.63 -6.51
C CYS A 56 -4.45 -1.33 -5.72
N ALA A 57 -3.22 -0.80 -5.75
CA ALA A 57 -2.89 0.47 -5.10
C ALA A 57 -3.67 1.64 -5.71
N ALA A 58 -3.80 1.71 -7.04
CA ALA A 58 -4.56 2.77 -7.70
C ALA A 58 -6.04 2.75 -7.30
N LYS A 59 -6.64 1.56 -7.15
CA LYS A 59 -8.00 1.42 -6.60
C LYS A 59 -8.09 1.88 -5.15
N ALA A 60 -7.15 1.46 -4.31
CA ALA A 60 -7.11 1.83 -2.89
C ALA A 60 -6.98 3.35 -2.66
N MET A 61 -6.23 4.03 -3.54
CA MET A 61 -6.02 5.47 -3.50
C MET A 61 -7.16 6.28 -4.14
N ARG A 62 -8.13 5.65 -4.81
CA ARG A 62 -9.23 6.37 -5.48
C ARG A 62 -9.98 7.27 -4.49
N GLY A 63 -10.13 8.54 -4.86
CA GLY A 63 -10.78 9.56 -4.03
C GLY A 63 -9.92 10.09 -2.87
N LYS A 64 -8.70 9.56 -2.67
CA LYS A 64 -7.77 9.99 -1.63
C LYS A 64 -6.59 10.72 -2.25
N ARG A 65 -6.05 11.69 -1.51
CA ARG A 65 -4.77 12.30 -1.88
C ARG A 65 -3.67 11.47 -1.24
N LEU A 66 -3.25 10.41 -1.92
CA LEU A 66 -2.16 9.53 -1.50
C LEU A 66 -1.22 9.29 -2.67
N THR A 67 0.06 9.06 -2.38
CA THR A 67 1.07 8.65 -3.35
C THR A 67 1.54 7.23 -3.02
N LEU A 68 1.64 6.36 -4.02
CA LEU A 68 2.23 5.04 -3.87
C LEU A 68 3.75 5.12 -3.92
N GLU A 69 4.42 4.65 -2.86
CA GLU A 69 5.85 4.34 -2.86
C GLU A 69 6.00 2.81 -2.77
N MET A 70 6.50 2.19 -3.84
CA MET A 70 6.68 0.75 -3.93
C MET A 70 8.12 0.42 -4.30
N SER A 71 8.73 -0.52 -3.57
CA SER A 71 10.10 -0.98 -3.86
C SER A 71 10.21 -2.49 -3.70
N PHE A 72 10.77 -3.16 -4.70
CA PHE A 72 11.14 -4.57 -4.61
C PHE A 72 12.25 -4.76 -3.58
N VAL A 73 12.07 -5.70 -2.67
CA VAL A 73 13.02 -5.97 -1.58
C VAL A 73 13.85 -7.20 -1.90
N ARG A 74 13.19 -8.32 -2.20
CA ARG A 74 13.84 -9.60 -2.52
C ARG A 74 12.87 -10.58 -3.16
N LYS A 75 13.43 -11.62 -3.77
CA LYS A 75 12.73 -12.81 -4.23
C LYS A 75 13.32 -14.02 -3.49
N SER A 76 12.46 -14.97 -3.12
CA SER A 76 12.82 -16.34 -2.75
C SER A 76 12.33 -17.30 -3.86
N GLN A 77 12.61 -18.60 -3.74
CA GLN A 77 12.14 -19.59 -4.72
C GLN A 77 10.62 -19.56 -4.92
N ALA A 78 9.85 -19.30 -3.85
CA ALA A 78 8.40 -19.40 -3.85
C ALA A 78 7.65 -18.04 -3.74
N PHE A 79 8.32 -16.95 -3.37
CA PHE A 79 7.64 -15.68 -3.10
C PHE A 79 8.46 -14.44 -3.41
N TYR A 80 7.75 -13.33 -3.59
CA TYR A 80 8.30 -12.00 -3.79
C TYR A 80 8.00 -11.14 -2.58
N VAL A 81 8.92 -10.25 -2.23
CA VAL A 81 8.74 -9.28 -1.15
C VAL A 81 8.84 -7.87 -1.71
N TYR A 82 7.80 -7.09 -1.48
CA TYR A 82 7.74 -5.67 -1.81
C TYR A 82 7.50 -4.86 -0.55
N ARG A 83 8.13 -3.68 -0.46
CA ARG A 83 7.71 -2.64 0.48
C ARG A 83 6.72 -1.75 -0.23
N VAL A 84 5.55 -1.52 0.38
CA VAL A 84 4.44 -0.77 -0.24
C VAL A 84 3.94 0.26 0.74
N ARG A 85 4.09 1.56 0.44
CA ARG A 85 3.68 2.65 1.32
C ARG A 85 2.71 3.57 0.60
N PHE A 86 1.65 3.97 1.31
CA PHE A 86 0.77 5.06 0.90
C PHE A 86 1.17 6.33 1.63
N LEU A 87 1.75 7.28 0.92
CA LEU A 87 2.25 8.53 1.48
C LEU A 87 1.16 9.61 1.39
N VAL A 88 0.90 10.30 2.50
CA VAL A 88 0.07 11.51 2.49
C VAL A 88 0.86 12.69 1.91
N PRO A 89 0.23 13.60 1.16
CA PRO A 89 0.86 14.81 0.66
C PRO A 89 1.46 15.61 1.81
N GLN A 90 2.71 16.02 1.64
CA GLN A 90 3.46 16.87 2.58
C GLN A 90 2.95 18.32 2.55
N ARG A 91 1.64 18.56 2.78
CA ARG A 91 1.04 19.90 2.85
C ARG A 91 0.99 20.50 4.26
N LYS A 92 1.69 19.90 5.22
CA LYS A 92 1.85 20.43 6.58
C LYS A 92 3.30 20.85 6.80
N MET A 93 3.68 22.06 6.40
CA MET A 93 4.89 22.71 6.95
C MET A 93 4.59 23.60 8.16
N PHE A 94 3.33 23.71 8.58
CA PHE A 94 2.97 24.29 9.88
C PHE A 94 2.16 23.27 10.68
N CYS A 95 2.85 22.54 11.55
CA CYS A 95 2.24 21.72 12.57
C CYS A 95 1.99 22.62 13.78
N CYS A 96 0.75 22.71 14.28
CA CYS A 96 0.39 23.46 15.49
C CYS A 96 0.89 22.82 16.80
N GLY A 97 1.79 21.83 16.75
CA GLY A 97 2.34 21.14 17.93
C GLY A 97 1.41 20.11 18.58
N ASN A 98 0.17 19.96 18.13
CA ASN A 98 -0.87 19.19 18.85
C ASN A 98 -1.09 17.73 18.39
N LEU A 99 -0.17 17.13 17.61
CA LEU A 99 -0.21 15.69 17.26
C LEU A 99 -1.58 15.20 16.71
N CYS A 100 -2.28 16.01 15.92
CA CYS A 100 -3.61 15.61 15.42
C CYS A 100 -3.53 14.72 14.17
N ASP A 101 -4.19 13.55 14.23
CA ASP A 101 -4.25 12.56 13.15
C ASP A 101 -4.95 13.11 11.88
N ASP A 102 -5.91 14.03 12.03
CA ASP A 102 -6.78 14.51 10.94
C ASP A 102 -6.74 16.04 10.69
N CYS A 103 -5.59 16.69 10.87
CA CYS A 103 -5.53 18.13 10.59
C CYS A 103 -5.63 18.45 9.08
N ILE A 104 -6.79 18.90 8.61
CA ILE A 104 -6.96 19.58 7.32
C ILE A 104 -7.18 21.08 7.54
N ARG A 105 -6.57 21.93 6.72
CA ARG A 105 -6.79 23.38 6.77
C ARG A 105 -8.17 23.68 6.19
N PHE A 106 -9.07 24.24 7.01
CA PHE A 106 -10.32 24.82 6.53
C PHE A 106 -9.98 26.01 5.63
N THR A 107 -10.47 26.02 4.39
CA THR A 107 -10.38 27.19 3.50
C THR A 107 -11.79 27.76 3.35
N SER A 108 -11.98 28.99 3.85
CA SER A 108 -13.16 29.83 3.64
C SER A 108 -13.13 30.48 2.26
#